data_AF-A0A836VXJ1-F1
#
_entry.id   AF-A0A836VXJ1-F1
#
_cell.length_a   1.000
_cell.length_b   1.000
_cell.length_c   1.000
_cell.angle_alpha   90.00
_cell.angle_beta   90.00
_cell.angle_gamma   90.00
#
_symmetry.space_group_name_H-M   'P 1'
#
loop_
_entity.id
_entity.type
_entity.pdbx_description
1 polymer ?
#
loop_
_entity_poly.entity_id
_entity_poly.type
_entity_poly.pdbx_seq_one_letter_code
_entity_poly.pdbx_strand_id
1 'polypeptide(L)' 'MLYDDKWNEINRIPVRNLAEELKRISHNQTYGVVFDGVVTQRIIDIANEKNVKVIIGARIGNITKRPVNLVILSFKDLIS' A
#
# COMPACT_ATOMS: atom_id res chain seq x y z
N MET A 1 -3.54 0.91 -7.51
CA MET A 1 -3.99 2.31 -7.52
C MET A 1 -3.32 3.01 -6.35
N LEU A 2 -2.81 4.20 -6.60
CA LEU A 2 -2.23 5.08 -5.58
C LEU A 2 -3.19 6.24 -5.36
N TYR A 3 -3.36 6.64 -4.11
CA TYR A 3 -4.32 7.68 -3.69
C TYR A 3 -3.65 8.77 -2.88
N ASP A 4 -4.17 9.99 -3.00
CA ASP A 4 -3.84 11.11 -2.12
C ASP A 4 -4.64 11.02 -0.80
N ASP A 5 -4.42 11.99 0.09
CA ASP A 5 -5.08 12.10 1.39
C ASP A 5 -6.59 12.38 1.30
N LYS A 6 -7.07 12.80 0.13
CA LYS A 6 -8.48 13.03 -0.20
C LYS A 6 -9.10 11.86 -0.95
N TRP A 7 -8.39 10.73 -1.06
CA TRP A 7 -8.81 9.55 -1.82
C TRP A 7 -9.01 9.80 -3.33
N ASN A 8 -8.38 10.83 -3.89
CA ASN A 8 -8.29 10.97 -5.35
C ASN A 8 -7.23 10.03 -5.89
N GLU A 9 -7.50 9.44 -7.05
CA GLU A 9 -6.53 8.59 -7.74
C GLU A 9 -5.37 9.45 -8.26
N ILE A 10 -4.16 9.20 -7.74
CA ILE A 10 -2.93 9.83 -8.23
C ILE A 10 -2.44 9.08 -9.48
N ASN A 11 -2.46 7.75 -9.41
CA ASN A 11 -1.89 6.91 -10.46
C ASN A 11 -2.42 5.46 -10.43
N ARG A 12 -2.44 4.83 -11.60
CA ARG A 12 -2.74 3.42 -11.79
C ARG A 12 -1.53 2.67 -12.33
N ILE A 13 -1.12 1.65 -11.60
CA ILE A 13 0.11 0.90 -11.88
C ILE A 13 -0.22 -0.59 -11.93
N PRO A 14 0.32 -1.36 -12.89
CA PRO A 14 0.22 -2.81 -12.87
C PRO A 14 0.79 -3.38 -11.57
N VAL A 15 0.07 -4.32 -10.93
CA VAL A 15 0.46 -4.92 -9.65
C VAL A 15 1.87 -5.50 -9.68
N ARG A 16 2.26 -6.12 -10.81
CA ARG A 16 3.62 -6.65 -11.02
C ARG A 16 4.75 -5.62 -10.87
N ASN A 17 4.46 -4.34 -11.12
CA ASN A 17 5.42 -3.24 -11.06
C ASN A 17 5.29 -2.43 -9.76
N LEU A 18 4.27 -2.71 -8.93
CA LEU A 18 3.93 -1.89 -7.76
C LEU A 18 5.12 -1.65 -6.85
N ALA A 19 5.90 -2.68 -6.53
CA ALA A 19 7.03 -2.55 -5.62
C ALA A 19 8.11 -1.60 -6.18
N GLU A 20 8.37 -1.63 -7.48
CA GLU A 20 9.40 -0.80 -8.09
C GLU A 20 8.91 0.64 -8.32
N GLU A 21 7.64 0.84 -8.68
CA GLU A 21 7.08 2.19 -8.75
C GLU A 21 6.94 2.85 -7.38
N LEU A 22 6.55 2.08 -6.35
CA LEU A 22 6.45 2.60 -4.99
C LEU A 22 7.82 3.01 -4.42
N LYS A 23 8.93 2.46 -4.91
CA LYS A 23 10.27 2.97 -4.57
C LYS A 23 10.59 4.29 -5.25
N ARG A 24 10.02 4.54 -6.43
CA ARG A 24 10.26 5.75 -7.23
C ARG A 24 9.43 6.95 -6.79
N ILE A 25 8.30 6.74 -6.12
CA ILE A 25 7.49 7.86 -5.61
C ILE A 25 8.26 8.69 -4.57
N SER A 26 7.98 9.99 -4.58
CA SER A 26 8.49 10.91 -3.58
C SER A 26 7.87 10.62 -2.21
N HIS A 27 8.63 10.93 -1.15
CA HIS A 27 8.16 10.79 0.23
C HIS A 27 6.90 11.65 0.42
N ASN A 28 5.88 11.13 1.14
CA ASN A 28 4.57 11.77 1.37
C ASN A 28 3.71 12.01 0.11
N GLN A 29 4.11 11.56 -1.07
CA GLN A 29 3.31 11.77 -2.28
C GLN A 29 2.05 10.90 -2.31
N THR A 30 2.11 9.70 -1.72
CA THR A 30 1.01 8.75 -1.72
C THR A 30 0.53 8.52 -0.30
N TYR A 31 -0.77 8.72 -0.07
CA TYR A 31 -1.42 8.45 1.20
C TYR A 31 -1.87 6.99 1.29
N GLY A 32 -2.50 6.48 0.23
CA GLY A 32 -3.11 5.15 0.19
C GLY A 32 -2.69 4.32 -1.02
N VAL A 33 -2.53 3.01 -0.82
CA VAL A 33 -2.23 2.05 -1.89
C VAL A 33 -3.28 0.95 -1.89
N VAL A 34 -3.99 0.75 -3.01
CA VAL A 34 -5.00 -0.30 -3.18
C VAL A 34 -4.66 -1.17 -4.38
N PHE A 35 -4.60 -2.48 -4.20
CA PHE A 35 -4.28 -3.41 -5.28
C PHE A 35 -4.87 -4.81 -5.08
N ASP A 36 -5.17 -5.48 -6.18
CA ASP A 36 -5.64 -6.87 -6.18
C ASP A 36 -4.44 -7.83 -6.12
N GLY A 37 -3.83 -7.94 -4.94
CA GLY A 37 -2.68 -8.81 -4.72
C GLY A 37 -2.40 -9.07 -3.25
N VAL A 38 -1.30 -9.78 -2.98
CA VAL A 38 -0.89 -10.12 -1.62
C VAL A 38 -0.09 -8.97 -1.01
N VAL A 39 -0.53 -8.47 0.15
CA VAL A 39 0.28 -7.56 0.96
C VAL A 39 1.43 -8.36 1.59
N THR A 40 2.65 -8.10 1.11
CA THR A 40 3.88 -8.75 1.59
C THR A 40 4.69 -7.82 2.47
N GLN A 41 5.62 -8.37 3.25
CA GLN A 41 6.55 -7.56 4.06
C GLN A 41 7.34 -6.55 3.22
N ARG A 42 7.76 -6.94 2.00
CA ARG A 42 8.45 -6.03 1.06
C ARG A 42 7.61 -4.80 0.71
N ILE A 43 6.31 -4.97 0.47
CA ILE A 43 5.41 -3.84 0.15
C ILE A 43 5.24 -2.94 1.37
N ILE A 44 5.09 -3.53 2.56
CA ILE A 44 4.98 -2.82 3.84
C ILE A 44 6.23 -1.97 4.10
N ASP A 45 7.41 -2.55 3.92
CA ASP A 45 8.68 -1.86 4.19
C ASP A 45 8.86 -0.65 3.27
N ILE A 46 8.62 -0.82 1.96
CA ILE A 46 8.70 0.27 0.97
C ILE A 46 7.66 1.35 1.29
N ALA A 47 6.42 0.97 1.57
CA ALA A 47 5.34 1.91 1.87
C ALA A 47 5.65 2.73 3.12
N ASN A 48 6.16 2.09 4.17
CA ASN A 48 6.57 2.76 5.40
C ASN A 48 7.75 3.71 5.15
N GLU A 49 8.73 3.33 4.34
CA GLU A 49 9.84 4.20 3.92
C GLU A 49 9.36 5.42 3.13
N LYS A 50 8.25 5.32 2.41
CA LYS A 50 7.63 6.45 1.69
C LYS A 50 6.58 7.22 2.50
N ASN A 51 6.38 6.81 3.76
CA ASN A 51 5.38 7.37 4.69
C ASN A 51 3.93 7.27 4.17
N VAL A 52 3.63 6.21 3.41
CA VAL A 52 2.26 5.80 3.07
C VAL A 52 1.51 5.48 4.36
N LYS A 53 0.24 5.85 4.44
CA LYS A 53 -0.59 5.68 5.64
C LYS A 53 -1.48 4.46 5.58
N VAL A 54 -1.91 4.05 4.38
CA VAL A 54 -2.85 2.95 4.20
C VAL A 54 -2.43 2.04 3.06
N ILE A 55 -2.46 0.72 3.30
CA ILE A 55 -2.33 -0.31 2.28
C ILE A 55 -3.53 -1.25 2.36
N ILE A 56 -4.16 -1.46 1.21
CA ILE A 56 -5.29 -2.37 1.03
C ILE A 56 -4.93 -3.36 -0.07
N GLY A 57 -4.88 -4.64 0.26
CA GLY A 57 -4.66 -5.72 -0.70
C GLY A 57 -5.84 -6.67 -0.80
N ALA A 58 -5.76 -7.63 -1.72
CA ALA A 58 -6.72 -8.73 -1.78
C ALA A 58 -6.61 -9.64 -0.56
N ARG A 59 -5.39 -9.90 -0.09
CA ARG A 59 -5.11 -10.66 1.13
C ARG A 59 -3.81 -10.20 1.78
N ILE A 60 -3.70 -10.40 3.09
CA ILE A 60 -2.45 -10.17 3.84
C ILE A 60 -1.65 -11.48 3.84
N GLY A 61 -0.40 -11.42 3.39
CA GLY A 61 0.53 -12.56 3.43
C GLY A 61 1.13 -12.77 4.81
N ASN A 62 2.21 -13.56 4.87
CA ASN A 62 2.97 -13.69 6.11
C ASN A 62 3.76 -12.38 6.36
N ILE A 63 3.38 -11.64 7.40
CA ILE A 63 3.99 -10.36 7.77
C ILE A 63 4.51 -10.45 9.20
N THR A 64 5.72 -9.95 9.41
CA THR A 64 6.40 -10.03 10.72
C THR A 64 6.45 -8.68 11.41
N LYS A 65 6.47 -7.57 10.65
CA LYS A 65 6.51 -6.21 11.19
C LYS A 65 5.27 -5.44 10.74
N ARG A 66 4.58 -4.83 11.70
CA ARG A 66 3.48 -3.89 11.49
C ARG A 66 3.90 -2.52 12.03
N PRO A 67 4.33 -1.58 11.16
CA PRO A 67 4.65 -0.23 11.59
C PRO A 67 3.44 0.44 12.22
N VAL A 68 3.64 1.16 13.32
CA VAL A 68 2.55 1.82 14.07
C VAL A 68 1.81 2.86 13.21
N ASN A 69 2.51 3.48 12.27
CA ASN A 69 2.00 4.56 11.43
C ASN A 69 1.45 4.09 10.07
N LEU A 70 1.25 2.78 9.90
CA LEU A 70 0.79 2.18 8.64
C LEU A 70 -0.39 1.24 8.89
N VAL A 71 -1.55 1.60 8.35
CA VAL A 71 -2.75 0.77 8.35
C VAL A 71 -2.65 -0.25 7.23
N ILE A 72 -2.82 -1.54 7.57
CA ILE A 72 -2.73 -2.66 6.63
C ILE A 72 -4.05 -3.43 6.69
N LEU A 73 -4.77 -3.46 5.57
CA LEU A 73 -6.08 -4.11 5.45
C LEU A 73 -6.11 -5.03 4.23
N SER A 74 -7.01 -5.99 4.26
CA SER A 74 -7.45 -6.76 3.10
C SER A 74 -8.87 -6.38 2.72
N PHE A 75 -9.31 -6.72 1.51
CA PHE A 75 -10.70 -6.52 1.11
C PHE A 75 -11.68 -7.25 2.04
N LYS A 76 -11.28 -8.39 2.62
CA LYS A 76 -12.10 -9.11 3.61
C LYS A 76 -12.39 -8.26 4.84
N ASP A 77 -11.43 -7.46 5.28
CA ASP A 77 -11.56 -6.59 6.47
C ASP A 77 -12.47 -5.36 6.21
N LEU A 78 -12.79 -5.07 4.95
CA LEU A 78 -13.63 -3.92 4.56
C LEU A 78 -15.10 -4.28 4.36
N ILE A 79 -15.38 -5.54 4.06
CA ILE A 79 -16.73 -6.04 3.73
C ILE A 79 -17.35 -6.86 4.88
N SER A 80 -16.61 -7.01 5.98
CA SER A 80 -16.99 -7.77 7.16
C SER A 80 -17.73 -6.94 8.19
#